data_AF-A0ABC8QVA1-F1
#
_entry.id   AF-A0ABC8QVA1-F1
#
_cell.length_a   1.000
_cell.length_b   1.000
_cell.length_c   1.000
_cell.angle_alpha   90.00
_cell.angle_beta   90.00
_cell.angle_gamma   90.00
#
_symmetry.space_group_name_H-M   'P 1'
#
loop_
_entity.id
_entity.type
_entity.pdbx_description
1 polymer ?
#
loop_
_entity_poly.entity_id
_entity_poly.type
_entity_poly.pdbx_seq_one_letter_code
_entity_poly.pdbx_strand_id
1 'polypeptide(L)'
;MVAFASRKYAARSVPAFVANSTYIVTSFTLKGRLQNLYWKRDGCASCSGNSSFVCLNNQDSAIKMSHCKNRGGSVDCSLGIQLAFSGTDKHDSVF
;
A
#
# COMPACT_ATOMS: atom_id res chain seq x y z
N MET A 1 1.19 -5.56 7.90
CA MET A 1 2.18 -4.79 8.69
C MET A 1 3.55 -5.02 8.07
N VAL A 2 4.32 -3.97 7.83
CA VAL A 2 5.68 -4.08 7.28
C VAL A 2 6.68 -3.60 8.32
N ALA A 3 7.73 -4.39 8.54
CA ALA A 3 8.86 -4.05 9.38
C ALA A 3 10.13 -4.07 8.54
N PHE A 4 11.00 -3.10 8.78
CA PHE A 4 12.33 -3.05 8.18
C PHE A 4 13.35 -2.97 9.31
N ALA A 5 14.42 -3.77 9.22
CA ALA A 5 15.53 -3.75 10.17
C ALA A 5 16.86 -3.64 9.42
N SER A 6 17.66 -2.65 9.81
CA SER A 6 19.06 -2.48 9.40
C SER A 6 19.99 -2.65 10.61
N ARG A 7 21.29 -2.59 10.36
CA ARG A 7 22.32 -2.69 11.42
C ARG A 7 22.20 -1.65 12.54
N LYS A 8 21.61 -0.47 12.27
CA LYS A 8 21.52 0.64 13.23
C LYS A 8 20.09 1.10 13.54
N TYR A 9 19.15 0.86 12.63
CA TYR A 9 17.78 1.34 12.74
C TYR A 9 16.78 0.26 12.36
N ALA A 10 15.70 0.17 13.13
CA ALA A 10 14.53 -0.62 12.79
C ALA A 10 13.31 0.29 12.82
N ALA A 11 12.43 0.12 11.84
CA ALA A 11 11.16 0.80 11.80
C ALA A 11 10.05 -0.20 11.54
N ARG A 12 8.92 0.05 12.20
CA ARG A 12 7.71 -0.76 12.08
C ARG A 12 6.56 0.16 11.73
N SER A 13 5.84 -0.19 10.66
CA SER A 13 4.62 0.53 10.28
C SER A 13 3.47 0.21 11.24
N VAL A 14 2.55 1.14 11.39
CA VAL A 14 1.27 0.87 12.05
C VAL A 14 0.46 -0.16 11.22
N PRO A 15 -0.41 -0.98 11.87
CA PRO A 15 -1.32 -1.83 11.13
C PRO A 15 -2.16 -1.02 10.15
N ALA A 16 -2.31 -1.53 8.92
CA ALA A 16 -3.19 -0.98 7.90
C ALA A 16 -4.17 -2.06 7.48
N PHE A 17 -5.38 -1.64 7.11
CA PHE A 17 -6.38 -2.53 6.55
C PHE A 17 -5.91 -3.02 5.17
N VAL A 18 -5.89 -4.34 4.97
CA VAL A 18 -5.42 -4.97 3.73
C VAL A 18 -6.58 -5.52 2.90
N ALA A 19 -7.42 -6.33 3.54
CA ALA A 19 -8.57 -6.95 2.90
C ALA A 19 -9.61 -7.39 3.93
N ASN A 20 -10.83 -7.60 3.46
CA ASN A 20 -11.91 -8.33 4.11
C ASN A 20 -12.62 -9.19 3.05
N SER A 21 -13.63 -9.97 3.43
CA SER A 21 -14.43 -10.82 2.54
C SER A 21 -15.01 -10.09 1.32
N THR A 22 -15.22 -8.78 1.41
CA THR A 22 -15.84 -7.96 0.36
C THR A 22 -14.84 -7.10 -0.42
N TYR A 23 -13.72 -6.69 0.17
CA TYR A 23 -12.81 -5.70 -0.42
C TYR A 23 -11.34 -6.07 -0.21
N ILE A 24 -10.50 -5.74 -1.18
CA ILE A 24 -9.04 -5.83 -1.08
C ILE A 24 -8.43 -4.51 -1.57
N VAL A 25 -7.56 -3.93 -0.77
CA VAL A 25 -6.77 -2.76 -1.20
C VAL A 25 -5.59 -3.30 -1.98
N THR A 26 -5.44 -2.92 -3.24
CA THR A 26 -4.44 -3.51 -4.14
C THR A 26 -3.13 -2.72 -4.21
N SER A 27 -3.14 -1.47 -3.77
CA SER A 27 -1.99 -0.58 -3.90
C SER A 27 -1.70 0.13 -2.59
N PHE A 28 -0.53 -0.16 -2.03
CA PHE A 28 -0.03 0.51 -0.84
C PHE A 28 1.29 1.19 -1.13
N THR A 29 1.39 2.46 -0.72
CA THR A 29 2.65 3.19 -0.73
C THR A 29 3.09 3.40 0.72
N LEU A 30 4.20 2.79 1.13
CA LEU A 30 4.82 3.08 2.43
C LEU A 30 5.90 4.13 2.22
N LYS A 31 5.82 5.24 2.96
CA LYS A 31 6.85 6.27 2.99
C LYS A 31 7.43 6.39 4.39
N GLY A 32 8.70 6.70 4.52
CA GLY A 32 9.29 6.84 5.85
C GLY A 32 10.79 7.04 5.87
N ARG A 33 11.28 7.40 7.07
CA ARG A 33 12.68 7.25 7.43
C ARG A 33 12.86 5.90 8.13
N LEU A 34 14.09 5.41 8.19
CA LEU A 34 14.43 4.15 8.88
C LEU A 34 14.09 4.08 10.37
N GLN A 35 13.56 5.16 10.95
CA GLN A 35 12.99 5.22 12.30
C GLN A 35 11.45 5.14 12.29
N ASN A 36 10.78 5.73 11.29
CA ASN A 36 9.31 5.83 11.24
C ASN A 36 8.81 5.52 9.82
N LEU A 37 8.00 4.46 9.70
CA LEU A 37 7.31 4.06 8.48
C LEU A 37 5.83 4.44 8.58
N TYR A 38 5.30 5.13 7.58
CA TYR A 38 3.90 5.52 7.50
C TYR A 38 3.28 5.10 6.16
N TRP A 39 2.02 4.69 6.21
CA TRP A 39 1.25 4.41 5.00
C TRP A 39 0.79 5.73 4.39
N LYS A 40 1.23 5.98 3.15
CA LYS A 40 0.70 7.06 2.34
C LYS A 40 -0.65 6.60 1.80
N ARG A 41 -1.69 7.36 2.17
CA ARG A 41 -3.03 7.22 1.63
C ARG A 41 -3.14 8.18 0.45
N ASP A 42 -3.14 7.65 -0.77
CA ASP A 42 -3.26 8.44 -2.00
C ASP A 42 -4.71 8.93 -2.24
N GLY A 43 -5.63 8.59 -1.33
CA GLY A 43 -7.04 8.97 -1.42
C GLY A 43 -7.77 8.18 -2.50
N CYS A 44 -8.95 8.68 -2.87
CA CYS A 44 -9.78 8.07 -3.92
C CYS A 44 -9.51 8.63 -5.32
N ALA A 45 -8.51 9.51 -5.46
CA ALA A 45 -8.04 9.98 -6.76
C ALA A 45 -7.53 8.80 -7.61
N SER A 46 -6.93 7.79 -6.98
CA SER A 46 -6.43 6.58 -7.66
C SER A 46 -7.56 5.68 -8.21
N CYS A 47 -8.78 5.79 -7.69
CA CYS A 47 -9.97 5.06 -8.21
C CYS A 47 -10.67 5.77 -9.37
N SER A 48 -10.37 7.04 -9.62
CA SER A 48 -11.13 7.87 -10.57
C SER A 48 -10.89 7.39 -12.01
N GLY A 49 -11.81 6.58 -12.54
CA GLY A 49 -11.79 6.13 -13.94
C GLY A 49 -12.03 4.64 -14.16
N ASN A 50 -12.18 3.82 -13.12
CA ASN A 50 -12.38 2.38 -13.28
C ASN A 50 -13.50 1.84 -12.37
N SER A 51 -14.54 1.26 -12.97
CA SER A 51 -15.76 0.77 -12.29
C SER A 51 -15.52 -0.39 -11.32
N SER A 52 -14.35 -1.03 -11.40
CA SER A 52 -13.96 -2.13 -10.50
C SER A 52 -13.39 -1.64 -9.17
N PHE A 53 -12.99 -0.37 -9.09
CA PHE A 53 -12.39 0.22 -7.91
C PHE A 53 -13.42 1.03 -7.12
N VAL A 54 -13.37 0.91 -5.81
CA VAL A 54 -14.27 1.52 -4.84
C VAL A 54 -13.44 2.29 -3.83
N CYS A 55 -13.88 3.51 -3.57
CA CYS A 55 -13.36 4.37 -2.53
C CYS A 55 -13.85 3.89 -1.16
N LEU A 56 -12.95 3.36 -0.33
CA LEU A 56 -13.23 2.94 1.04
C LEU A 56 -12.91 4.09 2.01
N ASN A 57 -13.90 4.47 2.83
CA ASN A 57 -13.78 5.50 3.86
C ASN A 57 -13.19 6.86 3.39
N ASN A 58 -13.39 7.21 2.12
CA ASN A 58 -12.82 8.41 1.49
C ASN A 58 -11.29 8.53 1.57
N GLN A 59 -10.60 7.41 1.86
CA GLN A 59 -9.17 7.41 2.16
C GLN A 59 -8.39 6.40 1.34
N ASP A 60 -8.98 5.23 1.09
CA ASP A 60 -8.28 4.11 0.48
C ASP A 60 -9.00 3.64 -0.79
N SER A 61 -8.21 3.36 -1.81
CA SER A 61 -8.69 2.80 -3.08
C SER A 61 -8.69 1.27 -2.99
N ALA A 62 -9.87 0.64 -3.05
CA ALA A 62 -10.02 -0.81 -2.90
C ALA A 62 -10.74 -1.44 -4.09
N ILE A 63 -10.50 -2.72 -4.34
CA ILE A 63 -11.23 -3.51 -5.34
C ILE A 63 -12.21 -4.43 -4.60
N LYS A 64 -13.42 -4.57 -5.13
CA LYS A 64 -14.36 -5.58 -4.64
C LYS A 64 -13.84 -6.98 -4.95
N MET A 65 -13.88 -7.88 -3.98
CA MET A 65 -13.36 -9.24 -4.09
C MET A 65 -14.02 -10.04 -5.24
N SER A 66 -15.26 -9.71 -5.63
CA SER A 66 -15.99 -10.30 -6.77
C SER A 66 -15.37 -9.98 -8.13
N HIS A 67 -14.58 -8.91 -8.25
CA HIS A 67 -13.94 -8.51 -9.52
C HIS A 67 -12.54 -9.11 -9.67
N CYS A 68 -12.03 -9.80 -8.65
CA CYS A 68 -10.73 -10.43 -8.64
C CYS A 68 -10.71 -11.73 -9.47
N LYS A 69 -9.66 -11.93 -10.28
CA LYS A 69 -9.44 -13.14 -11.09
C LYS A 69 -9.57 -14.45 -10.30
N ASN A 70 -9.01 -14.49 -9.08
CA ASN A 70 -9.10 -15.67 -8.21
C ASN A 70 -10.52 -15.98 -7.71
N ARG A 71 -11.50 -15.12 -7.96
CA ARG A 71 -12.92 -15.30 -7.63
C ARG A 71 -13.84 -15.20 -8.85
N GLY A 72 -13.31 -15.37 -10.06
CA GLY A 72 -14.08 -15.36 -11.31
C GLY A 72 -14.26 -13.99 -11.96
N GLY A 73 -13.55 -12.96 -11.48
CA GLY A 73 -13.55 -11.63 -12.11
C GLY A 73 -12.43 -11.45 -13.15
N SER A 74 -12.35 -10.25 -13.74
CA SER A 74 -11.37 -9.94 -14.81
C SER A 74 -10.11 -9.21 -14.33
N VAL A 75 -10.10 -8.72 -13.07
CA VAL A 75 -9.06 -7.82 -12.56
C VAL A 75 -8.06 -8.58 -11.70
N ASP A 76 -6.77 -8.28 -11.86
CA ASP A 76 -5.75 -8.81 -10.96
C ASP A 76 -5.80 -8.06 -9.61
N CYS A 77 -6.07 -8.81 -8.55
CA CYS A 77 -6.15 -8.29 -7.18
C CYS A 77 -4.90 -8.61 -6.36
N SER A 78 -3.79 -8.87 -7.02
CA SER A 78 -2.50 -9.08 -6.37
C SER A 78 -2.12 -7.87 -5.52
N LEU A 79 -1.67 -8.15 -4.30
CA LEU A 79 -1.25 -7.12 -3.34
C LEU A 79 0.15 -6.62 -3.70
N GLY A 80 0.24 -5.37 -4.14
CA GLY A 80 1.50 -4.66 -4.34
C GLY A 80 1.81 -3.72 -3.17
N ILE A 81 2.96 -3.91 -2.52
CA ILE A 81 3.49 -2.99 -1.50
C ILE A 81 4.72 -2.30 -2.07
N GLN A 82 4.63 -1.00 -2.31
CA GLN A 82 5.77 -0.19 -2.71
C GLN A 82 6.35 0.53 -1.48
N LEU A 83 7.64 0.36 -1.25
CA LEU A 83 8.38 1.00 -0.17
C LEU A 83 9.21 2.15 -0.75
N ALA A 84 9.07 3.34 -0.20
CA ALA A 84 9.88 4.50 -0.57
C ALA A 84 10.52 5.10 0.70
N PHE A 85 11.84 4.99 0.80
CA PHE A 85 12.60 5.56 1.90
C PHE A 85 12.98 7.00 1.56
N SER A 86 12.59 7.96 2.40
CA SER A 86 13.06 9.33 2.30
C SER A 86 14.25 9.50 3.22
N GLY A 87 15.43 9.24 2.66
CA GLY A 87 16.72 9.51 3.30
C GLY A 87 17.22 8.39 4.21
N THR A 88 18.20 7.65 3.69
CA THR A 88 19.47 7.42 4.40
C THR A 88 20.58 7.35 3.36
N ASP A 89 20.94 8.50 2.82
CA ASP A 89 22.35 8.73 2.57
C ASP A 89 22.73 10.07 3.16
N LYS A 90 23.87 10.12 3.86
CA LYS A 90 24.53 11.39 4.16
C LYS A 90 25.20 11.95 2.89
N HIS A 91 25.24 11.14 1.81
CA HIS A 91 25.97 11.36 0.56
C HIS A 91 25.18 11.09 -0.76
N ASP A 92 23.84 11.08 -0.77
CA ASP A 92 22.99 10.89 -1.97
C ASP A 92 23.40 9.79 -2.99
N SER A 93 23.60 8.55 -2.54
CA SER A 93 23.87 7.38 -3.36
C SER A 93 22.94 6.22 -2.99
N VAL A 94 22.12 5.80 -3.94
CA VAL A 94 21.36 4.55 -3.90
C VAL A 94 21.84 3.74 -5.09
N PHE A 95 22.48 2.59 -4.81
CA PHE A 95 22.84 1.58 -5.81
C PHE A 95 21.60 0.83 -6.30
#